data_AF-A0A4Y2HNA9-F1
#
_entry.id   AF-A0A4Y2HNA9-F1
#
_cell.length_a   1.000
_cell.length_b   1.000
_cell.length_c   1.000
_cell.angle_alpha   90.00
_cell.angle_beta   90.00
_cell.angle_gamma   90.00
#
_symmetry.space_group_name_H-M   'P 1'
#
loop_
_entity.id
_entity.type
_entity.pdbx_description
1 polymer ?
#
loop_
_entity_poly.entity_id
_entity_poly.type
_entity_poly.pdbx_seq_one_letter_code
_entity_poly.pdbx_strand_id
1 'polypeptide(L)'
;MAAAMAICRERSKRPRRPVGRNIKLQEPQKKPRSFPHAPLSFHYAENHIADLLEQLQSQIFARKSKNVDILHLSSEICKYLGGIRFTSCKSAKDRTAMSVTLEQAMVLINDFNLDDKEMPRVLECMRSEGTRRENTLKNIGVRKYHFNSLQLMTLPRLYRPPPGTYGNVGS
;
A
#
# COMPACT_ATOMS: atom_id res chain seq x y z
N MET A 1 -28.73 1.66 4.10
CA MET A 1 -28.13 0.34 4.42
C MET A 1 -28.47 -0.77 3.41
N ALA A 2 -29.64 -0.79 2.77
CA ALA A 2 -30.04 -1.85 1.82
C ALA A 2 -29.13 -1.97 0.57
N ALA A 3 -28.64 -0.86 0.01
CA ALA A 3 -27.76 -0.87 -1.17
C ALA A 3 -26.39 -1.53 -0.92
N ALA A 4 -25.86 -1.44 0.31
CA ALA A 4 -24.59 -2.06 0.68
C ALA A 4 -24.70 -3.59 0.77
N MET A 5 -25.85 -4.12 1.21
CA MET A 5 -26.09 -5.57 1.25
C MET A 5 -26.34 -6.15 -0.15
N ALA A 6 -26.99 -5.41 -1.05
CA ALA A 6 -27.20 -5.83 -2.44
C ALA A 6 -25.87 -5.98 -3.20
N ILE A 7 -24.94 -5.04 -3.00
CA ILE A 7 -23.58 -5.11 -3.58
C ILE A 7 -22.78 -6.30 -3.04
N CYS A 8 -23.02 -6.70 -1.78
CA CYS A 8 -22.37 -7.86 -1.18
C CYS A 8 -22.94 -9.19 -1.74
N ARG A 9 -24.27 -9.26 -1.96
CA ARG A 9 -24.92 -10.43 -2.58
C ARG A 9 -24.55 -10.63 -4.05
N GLU A 10 -24.35 -9.56 -4.83
CA GLU A 10 -23.92 -9.66 -6.23
C GLU A 10 -22.44 -10.00 -6.40
N ARG A 11 -21.60 -9.72 -5.40
CA ARG A 11 -20.20 -10.18 -5.38
C ARG A 11 -20.07 -11.71 -5.29
N SER A 12 -21.07 -12.39 -4.71
CA SER A 12 -21.05 -13.85 -4.56
C SER A 12 -21.34 -14.61 -5.86
N LYS A 13 -21.92 -13.95 -6.88
CA LYS A 13 -22.40 -14.61 -8.11
C LYS A 13 -21.52 -14.35 -9.34
N ARG A 14 -20.50 -13.49 -9.26
CA ARG A 14 -19.57 -13.29 -10.39
C ARG A 14 -18.53 -14.40 -10.37
N PRO A 15 -18.24 -15.05 -11.52
CA PRO A 15 -17.13 -15.99 -11.60
C PRO A 15 -15.87 -15.26 -11.18
N ARG A 16 -15.23 -15.73 -10.10
CA ARG A 16 -13.88 -15.27 -9.75
C ARG A 16 -13.02 -15.62 -10.96
N ARG A 17 -12.43 -14.62 -11.63
CA ARG A 17 -11.37 -14.91 -12.59
C ARG A 17 -10.34 -15.77 -11.85
N PRO A 18 -9.84 -16.87 -12.44
CA PRO A 18 -8.73 -17.57 -11.84
C PRO A 18 -7.64 -16.53 -11.58
N VAL A 19 -7.18 -16.44 -10.34
CA VAL A 19 -6.06 -15.59 -9.97
C VAL A 19 -4.84 -16.24 -10.62
N GLY A 20 -4.66 -15.97 -11.90
CA GLY A 20 -3.56 -16.44 -12.70
C GLY A 20 -2.31 -15.68 -12.30
N ARG A 21 -1.67 -16.13 -11.21
CA ARG A 21 -0.26 -15.98 -10.90
C ARG A 21 0.01 -16.68 -9.56
N ASN A 22 0.67 -17.84 -9.62
CA ASN A 22 1.23 -18.55 -8.47
C ASN A 22 2.24 -17.64 -7.75
N ILE A 23 1.80 -16.79 -6.84
CA ILE A 23 2.68 -16.25 -5.80
C ILE A 23 3.04 -17.50 -5.01
N LYS A 24 4.22 -18.07 -5.30
CA LYS A 24 4.78 -19.14 -4.48
C LYS A 24 5.02 -18.48 -3.13
N LEU A 25 4.11 -18.70 -2.19
CA LEU A 25 4.42 -18.58 -0.78
C LEU A 25 5.49 -19.65 -0.55
N GLN A 26 6.75 -19.26 -0.71
CA GLN A 26 7.85 -20.12 -0.28
C GLN A 26 7.69 -20.33 1.22
N GLU A 27 7.96 -21.54 1.69
CA GLU A 27 8.17 -21.72 3.13
C GLU A 27 9.23 -20.72 3.58
N PRO A 28 8.99 -20.00 4.68
CA PRO A 28 9.83 -18.88 5.10
C PRO A 28 11.27 -19.37 5.30
N GLN A 29 12.15 -19.04 4.33
CA GLN A 29 13.58 -19.36 4.39
C GLN A 29 14.33 -18.46 5.38
N LYS A 30 13.66 -17.44 5.93
CA LYS A 30 14.11 -16.65 7.06
C LYS A 30 13.29 -17.06 8.26
N LYS A 31 13.95 -17.34 9.39
CA LYS A 31 13.31 -17.39 10.71
C LYS A 31 12.38 -16.19 10.79
N PRO A 32 11.09 -16.35 11.14
CA PRO A 32 10.21 -15.21 11.20
C PRO A 32 10.89 -14.16 12.05
N ARG A 33 11.08 -12.93 11.52
CA ARG A 33 11.29 -11.80 12.43
C ARG A 33 10.12 -11.91 13.37
N SER A 34 10.41 -12.15 14.65
CA SER A 34 9.40 -12.37 15.68
C SER A 34 8.27 -11.40 15.40
N PHE A 35 7.03 -11.89 15.30
CA PHE A 35 5.87 -11.00 15.25
C PHE A 35 6.14 -9.84 16.22
N PRO A 36 5.92 -8.57 15.86
CA PRO A 36 6.14 -7.46 16.80
C PRO A 36 5.20 -7.53 18.04
N HIS A 37 4.51 -8.65 18.25
CA HIS A 37 3.77 -9.01 19.46
C HIS A 37 4.51 -9.94 20.42
N ALA A 38 5.70 -10.46 20.10
CA ALA A 38 6.61 -10.82 21.18
C ALA A 38 6.97 -9.50 21.87
N PRO A 39 6.73 -9.34 23.19
CA PRO A 39 7.01 -8.07 23.84
C PRO A 39 8.51 -7.80 23.70
N LEU A 40 8.87 -6.96 22.74
CA LEU A 40 10.16 -6.29 22.74
C LEU A 40 10.28 -5.66 24.13
N SER A 41 11.44 -5.80 24.77
CA SER A 41 11.64 -5.13 26.06
C SER A 41 11.23 -3.67 25.88
N PHE A 42 10.46 -3.14 26.83
CA PHE A 42 9.92 -1.78 26.73
C PHE A 42 10.99 -0.75 26.30
N HIS A 43 12.20 -0.85 26.87
CA HIS A 43 13.35 -0.03 26.49
C HIS A 43 13.83 -0.16 25.04
N TYR A 44 13.77 -1.35 24.44
CA TYR A 44 14.13 -1.52 23.02
C TYR A 44 13.14 -0.81 22.11
N ALA A 45 11.84 -0.90 22.43
CA ALA A 45 10.81 -0.20 21.69
C ALA A 45 10.95 1.33 21.82
N GLU A 46 11.23 1.84 23.02
CA GLU A 46 11.48 3.27 23.26
C GLU A 46 12.69 3.79 22.47
N ASN A 47 13.83 3.11 22.53
CA ASN A 47 15.03 3.51 21.80
C ASN A 47 14.80 3.48 20.28
N HIS A 48 14.12 2.45 19.78
CA HIS A 48 13.82 2.34 18.36
C HIS A 48 12.87 3.45 17.87
N ILE A 49 11.85 3.80 18.65
CA ILE A 49 10.95 4.92 18.34
C ILE A 49 11.74 6.24 18.34
N ALA A 50 12.67 6.44 19.28
CA ALA A 50 13.52 7.62 19.32
C ALA A 50 14.39 7.74 18.05
N ASP A 51 15.02 6.65 17.61
CA ASP A 51 15.80 6.61 16.36
C ASP A 51 14.93 6.95 15.14
N LEU A 52 13.70 6.42 15.08
CA LEU A 52 12.76 6.71 13.99
C LEU A 52 12.32 8.18 13.99
N LEU A 53 12.14 8.78 15.17
CA LEU A 53 11.80 10.19 15.31
C LEU A 53 12.95 11.11 14.85
N GLU A 54 14.18 10.77 15.19
CA GLU A 54 15.37 11.50 14.73
C GLU A 54 15.50 11.43 13.19
N GLN A 55 15.31 10.23 12.63
CA GLN A 55 15.28 10.05 11.17
C GLN A 55 14.17 10.85 10.51
N LEU A 56 12.97 10.86 11.09
CA LEU A 56 11.83 11.64 10.58
C LEU A 56 12.15 13.13 10.59
N GLN A 57 12.72 13.63 11.69
CA GLN A 57 13.16 15.02 11.82
C GLN A 57 14.18 15.37 10.72
N SER A 58 15.19 14.52 10.51
CA SER A 58 16.17 14.69 9.45
C SER A 58 15.52 14.74 8.05
N GLN A 59 14.56 13.85 7.76
CA GLN A 59 13.86 13.84 6.47
C GLN A 59 12.99 15.08 6.24
N ILE A 60 12.42 15.66 7.30
CA ILE A 60 11.67 16.93 7.23
C ILE A 60 12.60 18.09 6.87
N PHE A 61 13.77 18.17 7.53
CA PHE A 61 14.74 19.24 7.28
C PHE A 61 15.54 19.08 5.98
N ALA A 62 15.55 17.89 5.37
CA ALA A 62 16.25 17.64 4.11
C ALA A 62 15.67 18.40 2.88
N ARG A 63 14.49 19.05 3.01
CA ARG A 63 13.82 19.86 1.96
C ARG A 63 13.68 19.17 0.59
N LYS A 64 13.66 17.83 0.57
CA LYS A 64 13.48 17.03 -0.65
C LYS A 64 12.07 17.20 -1.18
N SER A 65 11.93 17.50 -2.48
CA SER A 65 10.62 17.51 -3.13
C SER A 65 10.00 16.12 -3.10
N LYS A 66 8.74 16.03 -2.64
CA LYS A 66 7.99 14.76 -2.53
C LYS A 66 8.73 13.69 -1.74
N ASN A 67 9.27 14.09 -0.59
CA ASN A 67 9.92 13.17 0.33
C ASN A 67 8.90 12.16 0.89
N VAL A 68 8.82 10.98 0.28
CA VAL A 68 7.92 9.92 0.74
C VAL A 68 8.45 9.19 1.98
N ASP A 69 9.73 9.36 2.31
CA ASP A 69 10.33 8.77 3.52
C ASP A 69 9.64 9.29 4.78
N ILE A 70 9.17 10.55 4.77
CA ILE A 70 8.36 11.13 5.84
C ILE A 70 7.09 10.30 6.09
N LEU A 71 6.42 9.84 5.03
CA LEU A 71 5.22 9.02 5.14
C LEU A 71 5.53 7.61 5.67
N HIS A 72 6.66 7.03 5.24
CA HIS A 72 7.09 5.71 5.66
C HIS A 72 7.51 5.69 7.13
N LEU A 73 8.35 6.64 7.56
CA LEU A 73 8.76 6.81 8.95
C LEU A 73 7.57 7.10 9.86
N SER A 74 6.68 8.02 9.47
CA SER A 74 5.44 8.31 10.24
C SER A 74 4.57 7.06 10.39
N SER A 75 4.51 6.22 9.36
CA SER A 75 3.76 4.96 9.40
C SER A 75 4.35 3.96 10.37
N GLU A 76 5.67 3.85 10.39
CA GLU A 76 6.39 2.92 11.26
C GLU A 76 6.28 3.35 12.73
N ILE A 77 6.51 4.63 13.01
CA ILE A 77 6.32 5.21 14.35
C ILE A 77 4.89 4.98 14.84
N CYS A 78 3.88 5.27 14.01
CA CYS A 78 2.48 5.06 14.38
C CYS A 78 2.18 3.61 14.75
N LYS A 79 2.76 2.65 14.02
CA LYS A 79 2.61 1.22 14.30
C LYS A 79 3.26 0.82 15.64
N TYR A 80 4.48 1.29 15.92
CA TYR A 80 5.16 0.98 17.18
C TYR A 80 4.47 1.60 18.41
N LEU A 81 3.79 2.73 18.23
CA LEU A 81 2.97 3.36 19.27
C LEU A 81 1.59 2.69 19.46
N GLY A 82 1.25 1.65 18.69
CA GLY A 82 -0.08 1.05 18.70
C GLY A 82 -1.19 1.98 18.18
N GLY A 83 -0.81 3.00 17.39
CA GLY A 83 -1.71 4.01 16.86
C GLY A 83 -2.49 3.55 15.62
N ILE A 84 -3.53 4.31 15.29
CA ILE A 84 -4.31 4.14 14.07
C ILE A 84 -3.90 5.20 13.05
N ARG A 85 -3.53 4.78 11.85
CA ARG A 85 -3.13 5.68 10.77
C ARG A 85 -4.18 5.82 9.69
N PHE A 86 -4.47 7.08 9.33
CA PHE A 86 -5.24 7.42 8.13
C PHE A 86 -4.33 8.00 7.06
N THR A 87 -4.46 7.50 5.82
CA THR A 87 -3.75 8.05 4.66
C THR A 87 -4.75 8.55 3.64
N SER A 88 -4.63 9.82 3.26
CA SER A 88 -5.49 10.43 2.25
C SER A 88 -4.76 11.49 1.45
N CYS A 89 -4.96 11.48 0.13
CA CYS A 89 -4.69 12.63 -0.73
C CYS A 89 -5.94 13.52 -0.84
N LYS A 90 -5.84 14.66 -1.55
CA LYS A 90 -6.97 15.62 -1.72
C LYS A 90 -8.35 14.98 -2.00
N SER A 91 -8.40 13.91 -2.79
CA SER A 91 -9.66 13.26 -3.18
C SER A 91 -9.82 11.82 -2.70
N ALA A 92 -8.90 11.33 -1.86
CA ALA A 92 -8.91 9.97 -1.30
C ALA A 92 -8.98 8.81 -2.33
N LYS A 93 -8.56 9.04 -3.58
CA LYS A 93 -8.68 8.07 -4.69
C LYS A 93 -7.33 7.43 -5.05
N ASP A 94 -6.74 7.84 -6.16
CA ASP A 94 -5.72 7.04 -6.83
C ASP A 94 -4.35 7.18 -6.15
N ARG A 95 -3.94 8.40 -5.76
CA ARG A 95 -2.72 8.60 -4.95
C ARG A 95 -2.83 7.92 -3.58
N THR A 96 -4.01 7.97 -2.96
CA THR A 96 -4.28 7.23 -1.71
C THR A 96 -4.10 5.73 -1.92
N ALA A 97 -4.68 5.16 -2.98
CA ALA A 97 -4.52 3.75 -3.29
C ALA A 97 -3.06 3.35 -3.54
N MET A 98 -2.25 4.21 -4.19
CA MET A 98 -0.82 3.95 -4.36
C MET A 98 -0.09 3.85 -3.01
N SER A 99 -0.37 4.78 -2.09
CA SER A 99 0.25 4.78 -0.76
C SER A 99 -0.22 3.59 0.09
N VAL A 100 -1.53 3.32 0.14
CA VAL A 100 -2.10 2.21 0.92
C VAL A 100 -1.58 0.85 0.44
N THR A 101 -1.53 0.62 -0.87
CA THR A 101 -1.00 -0.65 -1.41
C THR A 101 0.48 -0.83 -1.13
N LEU A 102 1.26 0.25 -1.07
CA LEU A 102 2.68 0.19 -0.71
C LEU A 102 2.88 -0.13 0.78
N GLU A 103 2.11 0.50 1.65
CA GLU A 103 2.10 0.16 3.08
C GLU A 103 1.71 -1.30 3.31
N GLN A 104 0.68 -1.80 2.64
CA GLN A 104 0.26 -3.19 2.74
C GLN A 104 1.37 -4.15 2.27
N ALA A 105 2.08 -3.82 1.20
CA ALA A 105 3.21 -4.60 0.74
C ALA A 105 4.39 -4.58 1.73
N MET A 106 4.66 -3.42 2.36
CA MET A 106 5.66 -3.31 3.44
C MET A 106 5.29 -4.16 4.66
N VAL A 107 4.02 -4.19 5.05
CA VAL A 107 3.53 -5.08 6.12
C VAL A 107 3.78 -6.55 5.77
N LEU A 108 3.47 -6.97 4.54
CA LEU A 108 3.74 -8.35 4.10
C LEU A 108 5.23 -8.72 4.18
N ILE A 109 6.12 -7.78 3.85
CA ILE A 109 7.56 -8.01 3.90
C ILE A 109 8.07 -8.02 5.34
N ASN A 110 7.69 -7.02 6.13
CA ASN A 110 8.22 -6.81 7.48
C ASN A 110 7.65 -7.79 8.51
N ASP A 111 6.35 -8.09 8.40
CA ASP A 111 5.63 -8.85 9.44
C ASP A 111 5.34 -10.29 9.03
N PHE A 112 5.22 -10.55 7.72
CA PHE A 112 4.90 -11.88 7.18
C PHE A 112 6.08 -12.53 6.46
N ASN A 113 7.27 -11.94 6.54
CA ASN A 113 8.53 -12.46 5.96
C ASN A 113 8.45 -12.73 4.46
N LEU A 114 7.65 -11.96 3.73
CA LEU A 114 7.71 -11.95 2.28
C LEU A 114 9.09 -11.42 1.85
N ASP A 115 9.73 -12.06 0.88
CA ASP A 115 11.00 -11.57 0.34
C ASP A 115 10.81 -10.17 -0.27
N ASP A 116 11.68 -9.22 0.11
CA ASP A 116 11.73 -7.86 -0.41
C ASP A 116 11.71 -7.82 -1.96
N LYS A 117 12.26 -8.84 -2.62
CA LYS A 117 12.25 -9.00 -4.08
C LYS A 117 10.83 -9.16 -4.67
N GLU A 118 9.87 -9.62 -3.88
CA GLU A 118 8.48 -9.76 -4.30
C GLU A 118 7.70 -8.44 -4.21
N MET A 119 8.26 -7.36 -3.63
CA MET A 119 7.61 -6.04 -3.52
C MET A 119 6.99 -5.57 -4.86
N PRO A 120 7.71 -5.56 -5.99
CA PRO A 120 7.14 -5.10 -7.26
C PRO A 120 5.95 -5.95 -7.70
N ARG A 121 6.01 -7.26 -7.45
CA ARG A 121 4.97 -8.22 -7.83
C ARG A 121 3.71 -8.07 -6.99
N VAL A 122 3.86 -7.85 -5.68
CA VAL A 122 2.72 -7.57 -4.79
C VAL A 122 2.04 -6.28 -5.20
N LEU A 123 2.81 -5.21 -5.41
CA LEU A 123 2.28 -3.92 -5.86
C LEU A 123 1.55 -4.06 -7.20
N GLU A 124 2.14 -4.77 -8.15
CA GLU A 124 1.53 -5.10 -9.44
C GLU A 124 0.19 -5.80 -9.26
N CYS A 125 0.13 -6.85 -8.45
CA CYS A 125 -1.10 -7.61 -8.20
C CYS A 125 -2.19 -6.72 -7.57
N MET A 126 -1.87 -6.01 -6.49
CA MET A 126 -2.82 -5.17 -5.77
C MET A 126 -3.32 -4.00 -6.61
N ARG A 127 -2.49 -3.48 -7.53
CA ARG A 127 -2.85 -2.33 -8.36
C ARG A 127 -3.45 -2.73 -9.71
N SER A 128 -3.22 -3.93 -10.22
CA SER A 128 -3.83 -4.37 -11.48
C SER A 128 -5.19 -5.02 -11.26
N GLU A 129 -5.35 -5.76 -10.15
CA GLU A 129 -6.54 -6.58 -9.87
C GLU A 129 -7.23 -6.25 -8.53
N GLY A 130 -6.68 -5.34 -7.72
CA GLY A 130 -7.23 -5.04 -6.39
C GLY A 130 -8.47 -4.15 -6.40
N THR A 131 -9.02 -3.92 -5.21
CA THR A 131 -10.31 -3.24 -4.97
C THR A 131 -10.48 -1.91 -5.71
N ARG A 132 -9.42 -1.11 -5.82
CA ARG A 132 -9.53 0.21 -6.47
C ARG A 132 -9.92 0.10 -7.94
N ARG A 133 -9.63 -1.02 -8.60
CA ARG A 133 -9.98 -1.31 -10.00
C ARG A 133 -11.47 -1.54 -10.20
N GLU A 134 -12.09 -2.24 -9.25
CA GLU A 134 -13.54 -2.36 -9.20
C GLU A 134 -14.21 -1.03 -8.88
N ASN A 135 -13.58 -0.23 -8.00
CA ASN A 135 -14.11 1.08 -7.66
C ASN A 135 -14.08 2.05 -8.86
N THR A 136 -13.02 2.03 -9.69
CA THR A 136 -12.98 2.85 -10.91
C THR A 136 -14.00 2.36 -11.92
N LEU A 137 -14.15 1.04 -12.11
CA LEU A 137 -15.22 0.50 -12.96
C LEU A 137 -16.61 0.98 -12.52
N LYS A 138 -16.92 0.90 -11.23
CA LYS A 138 -18.23 1.32 -10.71
C LYS A 138 -18.46 2.83 -10.80
N ASN A 139 -17.42 3.63 -10.56
CA ASN A 139 -17.57 5.07 -10.48
C ASN A 139 -17.59 5.76 -11.85
N ILE A 140 -16.85 5.22 -12.83
CA ILE A 140 -16.60 5.88 -14.12
C ILE A 140 -16.66 4.92 -15.32
N GLY A 141 -17.14 3.68 -15.12
CA GLY A 141 -17.32 2.70 -16.20
C GLY A 141 -16.04 2.03 -16.72
N VAL A 142 -14.85 2.44 -16.23
CA VAL A 142 -13.57 1.93 -16.74
C VAL A 142 -12.63 1.55 -15.60
N ARG A 143 -11.97 0.39 -15.74
CA ARG A 143 -10.88 -0.06 -14.87
C ARG A 143 -9.59 0.69 -15.20
N LYS A 144 -9.55 2.00 -14.96
CA LYS A 144 -8.30 2.78 -15.08
C LYS A 144 -8.16 3.75 -13.92
N TYR A 145 -6.95 3.88 -13.40
CA TYR A 145 -6.59 4.97 -12.51
C TYR A 145 -6.57 6.27 -13.29
N HIS A 146 -7.01 7.35 -12.66
CA HIS A 146 -7.05 8.67 -13.28
C HIS A 146 -5.69 9.37 -13.08
N PHE A 147 -4.66 8.82 -13.73
CA PHE A 147 -3.35 9.45 -13.86
C PHE A 147 -3.06 9.72 -15.33
N ASN A 148 -2.66 10.96 -15.65
CA ASN A 148 -2.09 11.28 -16.95
C ASN A 148 -0.56 11.07 -16.95
N SER A 149 0.04 11.04 -18.15
CA SER A 149 1.47 10.77 -18.33
C SER A 149 2.37 11.74 -17.57
N LEU A 150 2.02 13.02 -17.52
CA LEU A 150 2.80 14.02 -16.81
C LEU A 150 2.76 13.77 -15.29
N GLN A 151 1.57 13.51 -14.74
CA GLN A 151 1.42 13.20 -13.30
C GLN A 151 2.28 12.01 -12.89
N LEU A 152 2.37 10.98 -13.74
CA LEU A 152 3.17 9.78 -13.49
C LEU A 152 4.68 10.03 -13.43
N MET A 153 5.19 10.92 -14.29
CA MET A 153 6.61 11.32 -14.24
C MET A 153 6.97 11.90 -12.88
N THR A 154 5.99 12.50 -12.22
CA THR A 154 6.20 13.16 -10.94
C THR A 154 6.02 12.26 -9.72
N LEU A 155 5.61 10.99 -9.90
CA LEU A 155 5.47 10.01 -8.83
C LEU A 155 6.78 9.23 -8.62
N PRO A 156 7.19 8.98 -7.36
CA PRO A 156 8.26 8.03 -7.06
C PRO A 156 7.96 6.64 -7.63
N ARG A 157 8.99 5.87 -7.98
CA ARG A 157 8.85 4.59 -8.70
C ARG A 157 7.86 3.63 -8.01
N LEU A 158 7.98 3.43 -6.70
CA LEU A 158 7.11 2.53 -5.92
C LEU A 158 5.66 3.02 -5.79
N TYR A 159 5.38 4.30 -6.11
CA TYR A 159 4.04 4.88 -6.09
C TYR A 159 3.38 4.87 -7.48
N ARG A 160 4.04 4.35 -8.52
CA ARG A 160 3.47 4.31 -9.86
C ARG A 160 2.51 3.13 -10.01
N PRO A 161 1.33 3.34 -10.63
CA PRO A 161 0.48 2.24 -11.06
C PRO A 161 1.16 1.45 -12.20
N PRO A 162 0.82 0.16 -12.36
CA PRO A 162 1.30 -0.67 -13.47
C PRO A 162 0.96 -0.11 -14.86
N PRO A 163 1.80 -0.35 -15.88
CA PRO A 163 1.46 -0.03 -17.27
C PRO A 163 0.10 -0.60 -17.70
N GLY A 164 -0.65 0.13 -18.51
CA GLY A 164 -1.98 -0.28 -18.98
C GLY A 164 -3.10 -0.11 -17.95
N THR A 165 -2.79 0.18 -16.68
CA THR A 165 -3.80 0.36 -15.63
C THR A 165 -4.22 1.81 -15.43
N TYR A 166 -3.64 2.78 -16.13
CA TYR A 166 -3.92 4.21 -15.96
C TYR A 166 -4.19 4.89 -17.31
N GLY A 167 -4.67 6.13 -17.27
CA GLY A 167 -4.78 7.00 -18.43
C GLY A 167 -5.83 8.10 -18.22
N ASN A 168 -5.94 8.99 -19.21
CA ASN A 168 -7.09 9.89 -19.29
C ASN A 168 -8.33 9.04 -19.61
N VAL A 169 -9.09 8.76 -18.57
CA VAL A 169 -10.47 8.28 -18.68
C VAL A 169 -11.35 9.52 -18.83
N GLY A 170 -11.36 10.04 -20.07
CA GLY A 170 -12.36 10.97 -20.56
C GLY A 170 -13.27 10.20 -21.51
N SER A 171 -14.56 10.20 -21.19
CA SER A 171 -15.59 10.32 -22.23
C SER A 171 -15.50 11.71 -22.85
#